data_AF-A0A956ISR2-F1
#
_entry.id   AF-A0A956ISR2-F1
#
_cell.length_a   1.000
_cell.length_b   1.000
_cell.length_c   1.000
_cell.angle_alpha   90.00
_cell.angle_beta   90.00
_cell.angle_gamma   90.00
#
_symmetry.space_group_name_H-M   'P 1'
#
loop_
_entity.id
_entity.type
_entity.pdbx_description
1 polymer ?
#
loop_
_entity_poly.entity_id
_entity_poly.type
_entity_poly.pdbx_seq_one_letter_code
_entity_poly.pdbx_strand_id
1 'polypeptide(L)'
;MRPVRPTWLVITTLLASSFAPLAQAQTSAQDRATAEALFQQAKKLKDAENYEEACPKFAASNKLDPALGTLLNLADCHEQQGLTASAWAEFLEAATLARRAGQVDRAQVAQERATALESRLVRVSIVVKGKSRIDGLEIKQDGSPVYAATWNTPVPIDPGP
;
A
#
# COMPACT_ATOMS: atom_id res chain seq x y z
N MET A 1 -75.33 29.43 -25.36
CA MET A 1 -73.90 29.80 -25.44
C MET A 1 -73.14 28.96 -24.44
N ARG A 2 -72.23 28.08 -24.88
CA ARG A 2 -71.44 27.15 -24.03
C ARG A 2 -69.96 27.60 -24.05
N PRO A 3 -69.24 27.59 -22.92
CA PRO A 3 -67.87 28.09 -22.84
C PRO A 3 -66.85 27.06 -23.32
N VAL A 4 -65.77 27.55 -23.94
CA VAL A 4 -64.65 26.78 -24.48
C VAL A 4 -63.60 26.58 -23.37
N ARG A 5 -63.10 25.35 -23.19
CA ARG A 5 -62.00 25.04 -22.24
C ARG A 5 -60.64 25.08 -22.96
N PRO A 6 -59.58 25.69 -22.39
CA PRO A 6 -58.27 25.70 -23.00
C PRO A 6 -57.48 24.43 -22.64
N THR A 7 -57.03 23.70 -23.64
CA THR A 7 -56.17 22.52 -23.51
C THR A 7 -54.72 22.98 -23.29
N TRP A 8 -54.14 22.71 -22.12
CA TRP A 8 -52.72 22.95 -21.85
C TRP A 8 -51.91 21.74 -22.29
N LEU A 9 -50.98 21.95 -23.22
CA LEU A 9 -49.97 20.98 -23.64
C LEU A 9 -48.78 21.04 -22.69
N VAL A 10 -48.53 19.96 -21.95
CA VAL A 10 -47.31 19.78 -21.14
C VAL A 10 -46.26 19.10 -22.01
N ILE A 11 -45.17 19.81 -22.31
CA ILE A 11 -44.01 19.26 -23.01
C ILE A 11 -43.01 18.80 -21.94
N THR A 12 -42.87 17.49 -21.76
CA THR A 12 -41.86 16.87 -20.89
C THR A 12 -40.59 16.61 -21.69
N THR A 13 -39.58 17.47 -21.54
CA THR A 13 -38.22 17.23 -22.05
C THR A 13 -37.49 16.21 -21.18
N LEU A 14 -37.25 15.01 -21.71
CA LEU A 14 -36.40 13.98 -21.10
C LEU A 14 -34.92 14.38 -21.22
N LEU A 15 -34.31 14.83 -20.13
CA LEU A 15 -32.85 14.95 -20.02
C LEU A 15 -32.27 13.57 -19.65
N ALA A 16 -31.64 12.89 -20.61
CA ALA A 16 -30.93 11.64 -20.37
C ALA A 16 -29.52 11.96 -19.83
N SER A 17 -29.35 11.92 -18.50
CA SER A 17 -28.06 12.04 -17.84
C SER A 17 -27.25 10.75 -17.98
N SER A 18 -26.22 10.75 -18.84
CA SER A 18 -25.26 9.66 -18.98
C SER A 18 -24.33 9.61 -17.77
N PHE A 19 -24.57 8.67 -16.84
CA PHE A 19 -23.60 8.31 -15.82
C PHE A 19 -22.57 7.36 -16.43
N ALA A 20 -21.38 7.87 -16.77
CA ALA A 20 -20.24 7.01 -17.08
C ALA A 20 -19.66 6.45 -15.76
N PRO A 21 -19.59 5.12 -15.56
CA PRO A 21 -18.94 4.56 -14.38
C PRO A 21 -17.44 4.86 -14.41
N LEU A 22 -16.90 5.28 -13.27
CA LEU A 22 -15.46 5.36 -13.02
C LEU A 22 -14.85 3.97 -13.24
N ALA A 23 -14.15 3.78 -14.35
CA ALA A 23 -13.39 2.58 -14.61
C ALA A 23 -12.23 2.51 -13.62
N GLN A 24 -12.35 1.68 -12.58
CA GLN A 24 -11.17 1.21 -11.85
C GLN A 24 -10.32 0.41 -12.84
N ALA A 25 -9.08 0.82 -13.06
CA ALA A 25 -8.14 0.08 -13.89
C ALA A 25 -7.95 -1.33 -13.30
N GLN A 26 -8.58 -2.33 -13.93
CA GLN A 26 -8.39 -3.72 -13.57
C GLN A 26 -7.00 -4.17 -14.05
N THR A 27 -6.27 -4.91 -13.21
CA THR A 27 -4.98 -5.51 -13.56
C THR A 27 -5.13 -6.33 -14.85
N SER A 28 -4.28 -6.08 -15.85
CA SER A 28 -4.38 -6.76 -17.12
C SER A 28 -4.08 -8.27 -16.98
N ALA A 29 -4.54 -9.09 -17.92
CA ALA A 29 -4.19 -10.51 -17.93
C ALA A 29 -2.66 -10.72 -18.04
N GLN A 30 -1.97 -9.82 -18.74
CA GLN A 30 -0.52 -9.84 -18.89
C GLN A 30 0.19 -9.51 -17.56
N ASP A 31 -0.29 -8.51 -16.84
CA ASP A 31 0.27 -8.13 -15.53
C ASP A 31 0.09 -9.26 -14.52
N ARG A 32 -1.09 -9.89 -14.48
CA ARG A 32 -1.34 -11.06 -13.62
C ARG A 32 -0.41 -12.23 -13.93
N ALA A 33 -0.23 -12.56 -15.21
CA ALA A 33 0.69 -13.62 -15.62
C ALA A 33 2.16 -13.29 -15.24
N THR A 34 2.55 -12.03 -15.39
CA THR A 34 3.90 -11.56 -15.01
C THR A 34 4.10 -11.60 -13.49
N ALA A 35 3.10 -11.15 -12.73
CA ALA A 35 3.10 -11.17 -11.27
C ALA A 35 3.22 -12.61 -10.73
N GLU A 36 2.48 -13.55 -11.30
CA GLU A 36 2.54 -14.97 -10.93
C GLU A 36 3.94 -15.57 -11.23
N ALA A 37 4.50 -15.29 -12.40
CA ALA A 37 5.85 -15.77 -12.73
C ALA A 37 6.91 -15.22 -11.75
N LEU A 38 6.81 -13.94 -11.38
CA LEU A 38 7.69 -13.30 -10.40
C LEU A 38 7.50 -13.91 -9.00
N PHE A 39 6.26 -14.13 -8.58
CA PHE A 39 5.94 -14.76 -7.29
C PHE A 39 6.55 -16.15 -7.18
N GLN A 40 6.40 -16.98 -8.21
CA GLN A 40 6.94 -18.35 -8.19
C GLN A 40 8.47 -18.37 -8.20
N GLN A 41 9.12 -17.44 -8.91
CA GLN A 41 10.57 -17.28 -8.83
C GLN A 41 11.00 -16.82 -7.44
N ALA A 42 10.31 -15.84 -6.86
CA ALA A 42 10.60 -15.33 -5.52
C ALA A 42 10.49 -16.43 -4.46
N LYS A 43 9.47 -17.29 -4.55
CA LYS A 43 9.34 -18.46 -3.68
C LYS A 43 10.54 -19.41 -3.77
N LYS A 44 10.95 -19.79 -4.98
CA LYS A 44 12.13 -20.66 -5.17
C LYS A 44 13.40 -20.06 -4.59
N LEU A 45 13.58 -18.74 -4.74
CA LEU A 45 14.73 -18.03 -4.20
C LEU A 45 14.67 -17.93 -2.67
N LYS A 46 13.50 -17.64 -2.10
CA LYS A 46 13.24 -17.63 -0.65
C LYS A 46 13.49 -19.02 -0.03
N ASP A 47 13.02 -20.08 -0.68
CA ASP A 47 13.24 -21.47 -0.25
C ASP A 47 14.72 -21.87 -0.29
N ALA A 48 15.51 -21.20 -1.13
CA ALA A 48 16.96 -21.32 -1.20
C ALA A 48 17.70 -20.28 -0.32
N GLU A 49 16.97 -19.57 0.56
CA GLU A 49 17.47 -18.50 1.45
C GLU A 49 18.18 -17.35 0.71
N ASN A 50 17.99 -17.22 -0.62
CA ASN A 50 18.50 -16.12 -1.42
C ASN A 50 17.51 -14.95 -1.36
N TYR A 51 17.49 -14.29 -0.21
CA TYR A 51 16.53 -13.21 0.04
C TYR A 51 16.80 -11.98 -0.82
N GLU A 52 18.07 -11.63 -1.08
CA GLU A 52 18.49 -10.49 -1.93
C GLU A 52 17.81 -10.50 -3.31
N GLU A 53 17.69 -11.67 -3.93
CA GLU A 53 16.97 -11.79 -5.21
C GLU A 53 15.47 -12.05 -5.04
N ALA A 54 15.05 -12.68 -3.94
CA ALA A 54 13.65 -13.03 -3.70
C ALA A 54 12.77 -11.81 -3.42
N CYS A 55 13.19 -10.93 -2.50
CA CYS A 55 12.33 -9.85 -2.01
C CYS A 55 11.96 -8.84 -3.10
N PRO A 56 12.90 -8.39 -3.98
CA PRO A 56 12.55 -7.53 -5.12
C PRO A 56 11.54 -8.17 -6.08
N LYS A 57 11.54 -9.50 -6.23
CA LYS A 57 10.57 -10.21 -7.08
C LYS A 57 9.20 -10.32 -6.41
N PHE A 58 9.13 -10.55 -5.09
CA PHE A 58 7.87 -10.44 -4.35
C PHE A 58 7.30 -9.02 -4.42
N ALA A 59 8.14 -7.99 -4.27
CA ALA A 59 7.73 -6.59 -4.37
C ALA A 59 7.19 -6.26 -5.77
N ALA A 60 7.91 -6.67 -6.83
CA ALA A 60 7.46 -6.47 -8.21
C ALA A 60 6.15 -7.23 -8.50
N SER A 61 6.02 -8.47 -8.00
CA SER A 61 4.79 -9.24 -8.10
C SER A 61 3.61 -8.52 -7.43
N ASN A 62 3.78 -8.08 -6.18
CA ASN A 62 2.74 -7.39 -5.42
C ASN A 62 2.37 -6.04 -6.04
N LYS A 63 3.32 -5.36 -6.68
CA LYS A 63 3.07 -4.10 -7.39
C LYS A 63 2.20 -4.30 -8.63
N LEU A 64 2.41 -5.41 -9.35
CA LEU A 64 1.66 -5.75 -10.57
C LEU A 64 0.28 -6.29 -10.24
N ASP A 65 0.19 -7.22 -9.28
CA ASP A 65 -1.06 -7.82 -8.83
C ASP A 65 -1.09 -7.91 -7.30
N PRO A 66 -1.54 -6.84 -6.61
CA PRO A 66 -1.55 -6.80 -5.16
C PRO A 66 -2.39 -7.92 -4.55
N ALA A 67 -1.77 -8.74 -3.70
CA ALA A 67 -2.42 -9.86 -3.06
C ALA A 67 -1.90 -10.07 -1.64
N LEU A 68 -2.80 -10.38 -0.70
CA LEU A 68 -2.45 -10.63 0.71
C LEU A 68 -1.38 -11.73 0.85
N GLY A 69 -1.44 -12.79 0.04
CA GLY A 69 -0.44 -13.85 0.04
C GLY A 69 0.95 -13.38 -0.39
N THR A 70 1.02 -12.53 -1.41
CA THR A 70 2.27 -11.94 -1.89
C THR A 70 2.84 -10.97 -0.87
N LEU A 71 2.01 -10.10 -0.29
CA LEU A 71 2.42 -9.14 0.73
C LEU A 71 2.97 -9.84 1.99
N LEU A 72 2.34 -10.91 2.46
CA LEU A 72 2.86 -11.69 3.59
C LEU A 72 4.20 -12.35 3.28
N ASN A 73 4.40 -12.83 2.05
CA ASN A 73 5.69 -13.38 1.64
C ASN A 73 6.77 -12.31 1.52
N LEU A 74 6.41 -11.12 1.06
CA LEU A 74 7.30 -9.97 1.01
C LEU A 74 7.75 -9.55 2.42
N ALA A 75 6.80 -9.41 3.35
CA ALA A 75 7.07 -9.08 4.75
C ALA A 75 8.00 -10.11 5.42
N ASP A 76 7.72 -11.41 5.24
CA ASP A 76 8.62 -12.47 5.68
C ASP A 76 10.02 -12.33 5.07
N CYS A 77 10.09 -12.05 3.76
CA CYS A 77 11.36 -11.95 3.04
C CYS A 77 12.21 -10.79 3.58
N HIS A 78 11.61 -9.61 3.75
CA HIS A 78 12.28 -8.45 4.35
C HIS A 78 12.69 -8.71 5.81
N GLU A 79 11.89 -9.44 6.58
CA GLU A 79 12.28 -9.82 7.94
C GLU A 79 13.54 -10.69 7.94
N GLN A 80 13.66 -11.64 7.00
CA GLN A 80 14.84 -12.50 6.87
C GLN A 80 16.08 -11.73 6.37
N GLN A 81 15.90 -10.69 5.56
CA GLN A 81 17.00 -9.77 5.19
C GLN A 81 17.43 -8.84 6.35
N GLY A 82 16.65 -8.74 7.42
CA GLY A 82 16.90 -7.77 8.49
C GLY A 82 16.33 -6.37 8.22
N LEU A 83 15.56 -6.20 7.13
CA LEU A 83 14.78 -4.98 6.83
C LEU A 83 13.53 -4.92 7.73
N THR A 84 13.77 -4.73 9.02
CA THR A 84 12.75 -4.84 10.08
C THR A 84 11.64 -3.79 10.01
N ALA A 85 11.92 -2.57 9.54
CA ALA A 85 10.91 -1.53 9.42
C ALA A 85 10.01 -1.77 8.21
N SER A 86 10.58 -2.19 7.07
CA SER A 86 9.81 -2.61 5.89
C SER A 86 8.89 -3.79 6.22
N ALA A 87 9.46 -4.86 6.81
CA ALA A 87 8.67 -6.02 7.22
C ALA A 87 7.56 -5.68 8.21
N TRP A 88 7.85 -4.83 9.22
CA TRP A 88 6.86 -4.38 10.20
C TRP A 88 5.68 -3.66 9.55
N ALA A 89 5.96 -2.72 8.64
CA ALA A 89 4.92 -1.98 7.93
C ALA A 89 4.07 -2.91 7.05
N GLU A 90 4.69 -3.82 6.32
CA GLU A 90 4.02 -4.76 5.43
C GLU A 90 3.15 -5.77 6.20
N PHE A 91 3.59 -6.24 7.37
CA PHE A 91 2.78 -7.08 8.24
C PHE A 91 1.54 -6.34 8.79
N LEU A 92 1.66 -5.05 9.15
CA LEU A 92 0.50 -4.25 9.56
C LEU A 92 -0.49 -4.02 8.42
N GLU A 93 0.02 -3.80 7.21
CA GLU A 93 -0.81 -3.71 6.01
C GLU A 93 -1.52 -5.04 5.74
N ALA A 94 -0.79 -6.16 5.76
CA ALA A 94 -1.33 -7.49 5.59
C ALA A 94 -2.41 -7.81 6.64
N ALA A 95 -2.19 -7.46 7.90
CA ALA A 95 -3.18 -7.61 8.96
C ALA A 95 -4.47 -6.83 8.64
N THR A 96 -4.33 -5.62 8.12
CA THR A 96 -5.45 -4.77 7.72
C THR A 96 -6.21 -5.34 6.52
N LEU A 97 -5.52 -5.80 5.49
CA LEU A 97 -6.12 -6.45 4.32
C LEU A 97 -6.84 -7.75 4.71
N ALA A 98 -6.22 -8.57 5.56
CA ALA A 98 -6.80 -9.81 6.06
C ALA A 98 -8.08 -9.57 6.86
N ARG A 99 -8.10 -8.55 7.75
CA ARG A 99 -9.33 -8.15 8.48
C ARG A 99 -10.45 -7.75 7.53
N ARG A 100 -10.15 -6.93 6.52
CA ARG A 100 -11.13 -6.49 5.51
C ARG A 100 -11.69 -7.67 4.71
N ALA A 101 -10.88 -8.70 4.50
CA ALA A 101 -11.29 -9.93 3.80
C ALA A 101 -11.95 -10.98 4.71
N GLY A 102 -12.17 -10.69 6.01
CA GLY A 102 -12.74 -11.64 6.97
C GLY A 102 -11.80 -12.80 7.35
N GLN A 103 -10.52 -12.72 7.00
CA GLN A 103 -9.51 -13.75 7.28
C GLN A 103 -8.87 -13.51 8.65
N VAL A 104 -9.66 -13.67 9.72
CA VAL A 104 -9.28 -13.31 11.10
C VAL A 104 -7.97 -13.96 11.55
N ASP A 105 -7.81 -15.26 11.32
CA ASP A 105 -6.59 -15.99 11.73
C ASP A 105 -5.33 -15.41 11.06
N ARG A 106 -5.40 -15.09 9.77
CA ARG A 106 -4.28 -14.49 9.04
C ARG A 106 -4.01 -13.06 9.50
N ALA A 107 -5.05 -12.31 9.84
CA ALA A 107 -4.89 -10.99 10.41
C ALA A 107 -4.18 -11.02 11.76
N GLN A 108 -4.53 -12.00 12.61
CA GLN A 108 -3.89 -12.19 13.90
C GLN A 108 -2.42 -12.57 13.72
N VAL A 109 -2.10 -13.55 12.88
CA VAL A 109 -0.70 -13.95 12.62
C VAL A 109 0.12 -12.77 12.10
N ALA A 110 -0.40 -12.00 11.15
CA ALA A 110 0.30 -10.82 10.63
C ALA A 110 0.53 -9.77 11.72
N GLN A 111 -0.47 -9.53 12.58
CA GLN A 111 -0.35 -8.60 13.70
C GLN A 111 0.70 -9.06 14.72
N GLU A 112 0.73 -10.35 15.06
CA GLU A 112 1.71 -10.93 15.98
C GLU A 112 3.13 -10.77 15.44
N ARG A 113 3.33 -10.99 14.14
CA ARG A 113 4.61 -10.78 13.47
C ARG A 113 5.05 -9.32 13.49
N ALA A 114 4.14 -8.38 13.21
CA ALA A 114 4.44 -6.96 13.37
C ALA A 114 4.84 -6.63 14.82
N THR A 115 4.06 -7.07 15.81
CA THR A 115 4.37 -6.79 17.22
C THR A 115 5.73 -7.38 17.65
N ALA A 116 6.08 -8.57 17.18
CA ALA A 116 7.39 -9.18 17.45
C ALA A 116 8.57 -8.35 16.91
N LEU A 117 8.37 -7.58 15.84
CA LEU A 117 9.39 -6.72 15.26
C LEU A 117 9.57 -5.38 15.99
N GLU A 118 8.61 -4.92 16.79
CA GLU A 118 8.63 -3.58 17.40
C GLU A 118 9.87 -3.29 18.25
N SER A 119 10.38 -4.32 18.94
CA SER A 119 11.59 -4.25 19.77
C SER A 119 12.89 -4.25 18.96
N ARG A 120 12.83 -4.69 17.70
CA ARG A 120 13.95 -4.75 16.76
C ARG A 120 14.04 -3.51 15.86
N LEU A 121 12.99 -2.67 15.85
CA LEU A 121 12.95 -1.46 15.02
C LEU A 121 14.01 -0.44 15.44
N VAL A 122 14.90 -0.12 14.50
CA VAL A 122 15.76 1.06 14.58
C VAL A 122 14.93 2.29 14.24
N ARG A 123 15.07 3.36 15.02
CA ARG A 123 14.31 4.61 14.83
C ARG A 123 15.26 5.79 14.68
N VAL A 124 14.98 6.64 13.70
CA VAL A 124 15.72 7.88 13.47
C VAL A 124 14.78 9.07 13.65
N SER A 125 15.30 10.13 14.26
CA SER A 125 14.59 11.40 14.41
C SER A 125 15.47 12.53 13.90
N ILE A 126 14.93 13.32 12.97
CA ILE A 126 15.58 14.55 12.50
C ILE A 126 15.03 15.71 13.33
N VAL A 127 15.90 16.26 14.18
CA VAL A 127 15.52 17.32 15.11
C VAL A 127 15.67 18.68 14.46
N VAL A 128 14.54 19.34 14.17
CA VAL A 128 14.49 20.69 13.61
C VAL A 128 13.92 21.64 14.66
N LYS A 129 14.82 22.40 15.29
CA LYS A 129 14.48 23.41 16.31
C LYS A 129 13.75 24.59 15.68
N GLY A 130 12.89 25.27 16.44
CA GLY A 130 12.05 26.36 15.94
C GLY A 130 12.81 27.48 15.23
N LYS A 131 13.99 27.87 15.73
CA LYS A 131 14.86 28.88 15.09
C LYS A 131 15.45 28.44 13.74
N SER A 132 15.47 27.14 13.47
CA SER A 132 15.98 26.55 12.22
C SER A 132 14.87 26.28 11.21
N ARG A 133 13.59 26.46 11.59
CA ARG A 133 12.46 26.35 10.67
C ARG A 133 12.34 27.65 9.88
N ILE A 134 13.09 27.72 8.79
CA ILE A 134 13.00 28.79 7.80
C ILE A 134 12.03 28.41 6.69
N ASP A 135 11.40 29.40 6.07
CA ASP A 135 10.52 29.17 4.92
C ASP A 135 11.31 28.54 3.76
N GLY A 136 10.73 27.49 3.17
CA GLY A 136 11.36 26.75 2.08
C GLY A 136 12.45 25.75 2.50
N LEU A 137 12.65 25.49 3.80
CA LEU A 137 13.54 24.43 4.25
C LEU A 137 13.06 23.06 3.75
N GLU A 138 13.88 22.41 2.92
CA GLU A 138 13.68 21.03 2.47
C GLU A 138 14.75 20.13 3.09
N ILE A 139 14.31 19.02 3.70
CA ILE A 139 15.19 17.97 4.22
C ILE A 139 14.97 16.73 3.38
N LYS A 140 16.06 16.09 2.95
CA LYS A 140 16.02 14.83 2.21
C LYS A 140 16.81 13.76 2.95
N GLN A 141 16.27 12.54 2.96
CA GLN A 141 16.95 11.32 3.38
C GLN A 141 17.05 10.43 2.14
N ASP A 142 18.28 10.09 1.75
CA ASP A 142 18.57 9.28 0.55
C ASP A 142 17.88 9.80 -0.73
N GLY A 143 17.83 11.13 -0.87
CA GLY A 143 17.18 11.82 -1.98
C GLY A 143 15.66 11.95 -1.86
N SER A 144 15.01 11.26 -0.91
CA SER A 144 13.58 11.33 -0.66
C SER A 144 13.23 12.46 0.32
N PRO A 145 12.18 13.28 0.07
CA PRO A 145 11.77 14.33 0.99
C PRO A 145 11.33 13.79 2.35
N VAL A 146 11.85 14.38 3.42
CA VAL A 146 11.38 14.16 4.79
C VAL A 146 10.30 15.20 5.09
N TYR A 147 9.05 14.75 5.17
CA TYR A 147 7.91 15.62 5.44
C TYR A 147 8.08 16.38 6.76
N ALA A 148 7.80 17.69 6.74
CA ALA A 148 7.94 18.52 7.94
C ALA A 148 7.09 18.03 9.14
N ALA A 149 6.01 17.32 8.87
CA ALA A 149 5.17 16.68 9.89
C ALA A 149 5.87 15.56 10.67
N THR A 150 6.92 14.94 10.11
CA THR A 150 7.70 13.89 10.78
C THR A 150 8.93 14.45 11.51
N TRP A 151 9.25 15.74 11.36
CA TRP A 151 10.36 16.35 12.09
C TRP A 151 10.14 16.26 13.60
N ASN A 152 11.20 15.92 14.33
CA ASN A 152 11.22 15.63 15.76
C ASN A 152 10.40 14.39 16.19
N THR A 153 9.89 13.60 15.25
CA THR A 153 9.21 12.32 15.53
C THR A 153 10.15 11.17 15.20
N PRO A 154 10.40 10.21 16.12
CA PRO A 154 11.15 9.00 15.81
C PRO A 154 10.40 8.15 14.78
N VAL A 155 10.98 7.94 13.61
CA VAL A 155 10.43 7.13 12.53
C VAL A 155 11.23 5.83 12.42
N PRO A 156 10.57 4.65 12.34
CA PRO A 156 11.25 3.39 12.06
C PRO A 156 11.95 3.44 10.70
N ILE A 157 13.19 2.96 10.65
CA ILE A 157 13.94 2.80 9.41
C ILE A 157 14.57 1.41 9.36
N ASP A 158 14.83 0.91 8.16
CA ASP A 158 15.60 -0.31 8.02
C ASP A 158 17.06 -0.06 8.38
N PRO A 159 17.74 -1.02 9.03
CA PRO A 159 19.18 -0.98 9.22
C PRO A 159 19.91 -0.91 7.87
N GLY A 160 21.02 -0.18 7.83
CA GLY A 160 21.93 -0.21 6.68
C GLY A 160 22.77 -1.50 6.60
N PRO A 161 23.43 -1.75 5.45
CA PRO A 161 24.38 -2.85 5.30
C PRO A 161 25.62 -2.72 6.21
#